data_AF-A0ABD6CH41-F1
#
_entry.id   AF-A0ABD6CH41-F1
#
_cell.length_a   1.000
_cell.length_b   1.000
_cell.length_c   1.000
_cell.angle_alpha   90.00
_cell.angle_beta   90.00
_cell.angle_gamma   90.00
#
_symmetry.space_group_name_H-M   'P 1'
#
loop_
_entity.id
_entity.type
_entity.pdbx_description
1 polymer ?
#
loop_
_entity_poly.entity_id
_entity_poly.type
_entity_poly.pdbx_seq_one_letter_code
_entity_poly.pdbx_strand_id
1 'polypeptide(L)'
;MTECQSPAPEPSPESVRRSLRSLAEGSAPRRSSTAPASAGSDPGPLEEVVEDAERAVSCAVAAAAFLLDVGLNALDDAVTAAERCGHDQVAQRGRRSRAILRDLDAALSGRDLDAASAGHDSEGAVIGTAKR
;
A
#
# COMPACT_ATOMS: atom_id res chain seq x y z
N MET A 1 16.65 54.70 26.55
CA MET A 1 17.58 54.15 25.54
C MET A 1 17.82 52.71 25.96
N THR A 2 17.15 51.74 25.34
CA THR A 2 17.27 50.33 25.72
C THR A 2 18.14 49.64 24.69
N GLU A 3 19.36 49.29 25.08
CA GLU A 3 20.31 48.59 24.24
C GLU A 3 20.08 47.09 24.37
N CYS A 4 19.61 46.44 23.31
CA CYS A 4 19.52 44.98 23.20
C CYS A 4 20.64 44.51 22.28
N GLN A 5 21.83 44.23 22.81
CA GLN A 5 22.85 43.44 22.09
C GLN A 5 23.61 42.53 23.07
N SER A 6 23.19 41.27 23.15
CA SER A 6 24.05 40.17 23.60
C SER A 6 24.46 39.39 22.35
N PRO A 7 25.73 39.42 21.93
CA PRO A 7 26.19 38.60 20.82
C PRO A 7 26.10 37.13 21.24
N ALA A 8 25.35 36.33 20.47
CA ALA A 8 25.28 34.89 20.68
C ALA A 8 26.70 34.30 20.62
N PRO A 9 27.08 33.42 21.58
CA PRO A 9 28.41 32.85 21.60
C PRO A 9 28.63 32.02 20.34
N GLU A 10 29.65 32.40 19.55
CA GLU A 10 30.07 31.67 18.36
C GLU A 10 30.34 30.21 18.73
N PRO A 11 29.82 29.24 17.96
CA PRO A 11 29.98 27.83 18.30
C PRO A 11 31.45 27.45 18.26
N SER A 12 31.98 27.00 19.40
CA SER A 12 33.38 26.56 19.50
C SER A 12 33.69 25.52 18.42
N PRO A 13 34.85 25.62 17.73
CA PRO A 13 35.22 24.71 16.65
C PRO A 13 35.27 23.24 17.09
N GLU A 14 35.47 22.98 18.37
CA GLU A 14 35.41 21.63 18.94
C GLU A 14 33.99 21.04 18.89
N SER A 15 32.96 21.85 19.14
CA SER A 15 31.55 21.45 19.06
C SER A 15 31.15 21.10 17.63
N VAL A 16 31.64 21.88 16.65
CA VAL A 16 31.44 21.61 15.22
C VAL A 16 32.14 20.32 14.81
N ARG A 17 33.40 20.11 15.21
CA ARG A 17 34.14 18.86 14.93
C ARG A 17 33.45 17.64 15.54
N ARG A 18 32.91 17.75 16.76
CA ARG A 18 32.16 16.68 17.41
C ARG A 18 30.84 16.37 16.69
N SER A 19 30.13 17.40 16.23
CA SER A 19 28.88 17.25 15.47
C SER A 19 29.11 16.62 14.10
N LEU A 20 30.15 17.06 13.38
CA LEU A 20 30.53 16.47 12.09
C LEU A 20 31.04 15.03 12.24
N ARG A 21 31.78 14.74 13.31
CA ARG A 21 32.19 13.36 13.65
C ARG A 21 30.98 12.48 13.94
N SER A 22 29.98 12.96 14.70
CA SER A 22 28.74 12.24 14.98
C SER A 22 27.93 11.91 13.71
N LEU A 23 27.93 12.82 12.73
CA LEU A 23 27.30 12.62 11.42
C LEU A 23 28.10 11.63 10.55
N ALA A 24 29.43 11.73 10.54
CA ALA A 24 30.32 10.85 9.77
C ALA A 24 30.39 9.42 10.33
N GLU A 25 30.33 9.26 11.65
CA GLU A 25 30.27 7.95 12.35
C GLU A 25 28.89 7.29 12.22
N GLY A 26 27.94 7.90 11.50
CA GLY A 26 26.65 7.29 11.19
C GLY A 26 25.75 7.10 12.41
N SER A 27 26.04 7.76 13.54
CA SER A 27 25.11 7.94 14.66
C SER A 27 24.23 9.17 14.42
N ALA A 28 23.57 9.21 13.27
CA ALA A 28 22.19 9.66 13.27
C ALA A 28 21.40 8.66 14.13
N PRO A 29 20.28 9.03 14.78
CA PRO A 29 19.35 8.03 15.27
C PRO A 29 18.84 7.24 14.06
N ARG A 30 19.55 6.16 13.72
CA ARG A 30 19.03 5.07 12.92
C ARG A 30 17.96 4.42 13.77
N ARG A 31 16.73 4.96 13.72
CA ARG A 31 15.55 4.16 14.06
C ARG A 31 15.26 3.27 12.87
N SER A 32 16.17 2.33 12.63
CA SER A 32 15.78 1.03 12.11
C SER A 32 15.45 0.17 13.33
N SER A 33 14.47 -0.71 13.19
CA SER A 33 14.06 -1.76 14.14
C SER A 33 12.92 -1.41 15.10
N THR A 34 11.71 -1.79 14.69
CA THR A 34 10.96 -2.88 15.34
C THR A 34 11.08 -2.96 16.87
N ALA A 35 10.22 -2.23 17.56
CA ALA A 35 9.75 -2.53 18.91
C ALA A 35 8.29 -2.06 18.99
N PRO A 36 7.37 -2.82 19.62
CA PRO A 36 5.94 -2.66 19.43
C PRO A 36 5.53 -1.30 19.98
N ALA A 37 5.22 -0.38 19.07
CA ALA A 37 4.69 0.91 19.43
C ALA A 37 3.36 0.66 20.13
N SER A 38 3.31 1.01 21.41
CA SER A 38 2.07 1.31 22.11
C SER A 38 1.19 2.13 21.17
N ALA A 39 -0.03 1.62 20.99
CA ALA A 39 -1.13 2.14 20.21
C ALA A 39 -1.41 3.64 20.46
N GLY A 40 -0.58 4.50 19.88
CA GLY A 40 -0.91 5.88 19.57
C GLY A 40 -1.41 5.88 18.13
N SER A 41 -2.71 6.07 17.96
CA SER A 41 -3.39 6.21 16.69
C SER A 41 -2.75 7.32 15.84
N ASP A 42 -1.75 6.97 15.04
CA ASP A 42 -1.35 7.78 13.91
C ASP A 42 -2.19 7.29 12.71
N PRO A 43 -3.16 8.09 12.22
CA PRO A 43 -3.98 7.70 11.08
C PRO A 43 -3.20 7.65 9.76
N GLY A 44 -2.00 8.24 9.71
CA GLY A 44 -1.17 8.36 8.49
C GLY A 44 -1.08 7.08 7.64
N PRO A 45 -0.60 5.95 8.19
CA PRO A 45 -0.45 4.71 7.41
C PRO A 45 -1.79 4.05 7.03
N LEU A 46 -2.88 4.34 7.72
CA LEU A 46 -4.20 3.77 7.45
C LEU A 46 -4.92 4.53 6.34
N GLU A 47 -4.82 5.86 6.40
CA GLU A 47 -5.44 6.77 5.45
C GLU A 47 -4.74 6.70 4.10
N GLU A 48 -3.41 6.55 4.07
CA GLU A 48 -2.62 6.32 2.84
C GLU A 48 -3.07 5.05 2.11
N VAL A 49 -3.27 3.93 2.81
CA VAL A 49 -3.75 2.67 2.20
C VAL A 49 -5.16 2.81 1.63
N VAL A 50 -6.04 3.55 2.30
CA VAL A 50 -7.41 3.80 1.81
C VAL A 50 -7.41 4.75 0.61
N GLU A 51 -6.56 5.77 0.60
CA GLU A 51 -6.38 6.70 -0.52
C GLU A 51 -5.81 6.00 -1.75
N ASP A 52 -4.80 5.16 -1.58
CA ASP A 52 -4.24 4.36 -2.66
C ASP A 52 -5.27 3.37 -3.21
N ALA A 53 -6.08 2.74 -2.35
CA ALA A 53 -7.17 1.88 -2.79
C ALA A 53 -8.23 2.65 -3.61
N GLU A 54 -8.61 3.87 -3.20
CA GLU A 54 -9.53 4.70 -3.99
C GLU A 54 -8.95 5.10 -5.35
N ARG A 55 -7.66 5.43 -5.39
CA ARG A 55 -6.96 5.76 -6.63
C ARG A 55 -6.89 4.53 -7.55
N ALA A 56 -6.62 3.37 -6.98
CA ALA A 56 -6.56 2.11 -7.70
C ALA A 56 -7.90 1.75 -8.35
N VAL A 57 -9.02 1.98 -7.65
CA VAL A 57 -10.37 1.76 -8.18
C VAL A 57 -10.69 2.63 -9.41
N SER A 58 -9.98 3.75 -9.59
CA SER A 58 -10.20 4.65 -10.74
C SER A 58 -9.61 4.14 -12.06
N CYS A 59 -8.73 3.12 -12.04
CA CYS A 59 -8.09 2.58 -13.22
C CYS A 59 -7.78 1.09 -13.08
N ALA A 60 -8.21 0.26 -14.05
CA ALA A 60 -7.98 -1.19 -14.01
C ALA A 60 -6.49 -1.58 -13.88
N VAL A 61 -5.57 -0.82 -14.48
CA VAL A 61 -4.12 -1.06 -14.36
C VAL A 61 -3.63 -0.77 -12.94
N ALA A 62 -4.12 0.31 -12.33
CA ALA A 62 -3.77 0.68 -10.95
C ALA A 62 -4.39 -0.30 -9.95
N ALA A 63 -5.62 -0.77 -10.20
CA ALA A 63 -6.26 -1.83 -9.44
C ALA A 63 -5.43 -3.13 -9.47
N ALA A 64 -4.97 -3.55 -10.66
CA ALA A 64 -4.12 -4.74 -10.78
C ALA A 64 -2.79 -4.58 -10.04
N ALA A 65 -2.12 -3.42 -10.17
CA ALA A 65 -0.90 -3.13 -9.43
C ALA A 65 -1.13 -3.16 -7.91
N PHE A 66 -2.20 -2.53 -7.42
CA PHE A 66 -2.56 -2.54 -6.01
C PHE A 66 -2.81 -3.96 -5.47
N LEU A 67 -3.53 -4.79 -6.23
CA LEU A 67 -3.79 -6.18 -5.86
C LEU A 67 -2.50 -7.03 -5.80
N LEU A 68 -1.51 -6.73 -6.65
CA LEU A 68 -0.22 -7.43 -6.67
C LEU A 68 0.75 -6.96 -5.58
N ASP A 69 0.85 -5.66 -5.35
CA ASP A 69 1.84 -5.05 -4.45
C ASP A 69 1.38 -5.05 -2.99
N VAL A 70 0.11 -4.70 -2.75
CA VAL A 70 -0.46 -4.48 -1.40
C VAL A 70 -1.43 -5.60 -1.03
N GLY A 71 -2.29 -5.98 -1.98
CA GLY A 71 -3.30 -7.01 -1.80
C GLY A 71 -4.48 -6.56 -0.93
N LEU A 72 -5.56 -7.33 -0.98
CA LEU A 72 -6.81 -7.03 -0.26
C LEU A 72 -6.68 -7.12 1.26
N ASN A 73 -5.72 -7.91 1.78
CA ASN A 73 -5.56 -8.14 3.21
C ASN A 73 -5.10 -6.86 3.95
N ALA A 74 -4.18 -6.10 3.37
CA ALA A 74 -3.71 -4.85 3.98
C ALA A 74 -4.82 -3.78 4.02
N LEU A 75 -5.67 -3.72 2.99
CA LEU A 75 -6.86 -2.87 2.99
C LEU A 75 -7.88 -3.31 4.06
N ASP A 76 -8.04 -4.62 4.28
CA ASP A 76 -8.92 -5.17 5.32
C ASP A 76 -8.44 -4.82 6.73
N ASP A 77 -7.14 -4.92 6.97
CA ASP A 77 -6.52 -4.53 8.23
C ASP A 77 -6.67 -3.02 8.47
N ALA A 78 -6.46 -2.19 7.44
CA ALA A 78 -6.63 -0.74 7.52
C ALA A 78 -8.07 -0.33 7.85
N VAL A 79 -9.07 -0.95 7.19
CA VAL A 79 -10.49 -0.72 7.50
C VAL A 79 -10.81 -1.13 8.93
N THR A 80 -10.35 -2.30 9.37
CA THR A 80 -10.62 -2.81 10.73
C THR A 80 -9.96 -1.94 11.79
N ALA A 81 -8.79 -1.37 11.50
CA ALA A 81 -8.13 -0.41 12.39
C ALA A 81 -8.86 0.95 12.41
N ALA A 82 -9.30 1.47 11.26
CA ALA A 82 -10.09 2.69 11.19
C ALA A 82 -11.39 2.59 11.98
N GLU A 83 -12.10 1.45 11.90
CA GLU A 83 -13.30 1.18 12.69
C GLU A 83 -13.00 1.16 14.20
N ARG A 84 -11.92 0.49 14.62
CA ARG A 84 -11.52 0.43 16.03
C ARG A 84 -11.13 1.79 16.61
N CYS A 85 -10.56 2.67 15.78
CA CYS A 85 -10.15 4.01 16.16
C CYS A 85 -11.29 5.06 16.02
N GLY A 86 -12.46 4.68 15.50
CA GLY A 86 -13.60 5.59 15.32
C GLY A 86 -13.47 6.54 14.11
N HIS A 87 -12.64 6.20 13.13
CA HIS A 87 -12.49 6.96 11.88
C HIS A 87 -13.53 6.51 10.84
N ASP A 88 -14.81 6.81 11.10
CA ASP A 88 -15.95 6.30 10.32
C ASP A 88 -15.88 6.61 8.82
N GLN A 89 -15.41 7.82 8.46
CA GLN A 89 -15.29 8.20 7.05
C GLN A 89 -14.21 7.37 6.32
N VAL A 90 -13.06 7.14 6.96
CA VAL A 90 -11.97 6.33 6.41
C VAL A 90 -12.41 4.88 6.27
N ALA A 91 -13.07 4.33 7.30
CA ALA A 91 -13.64 2.99 7.25
C ALA A 91 -14.68 2.85 6.13
N GLN A 92 -15.56 3.83 5.95
CA GLN A 92 -16.58 3.81 4.90
C GLN A 92 -15.97 3.85 3.50
N ARG A 93 -14.97 4.72 3.28
CA ARG A 93 -14.21 4.81 2.02
C ARG A 93 -13.52 3.47 1.71
N GLY A 94 -12.79 2.93 2.68
CA GLY A 94 -12.09 1.66 2.52
C GLY A 94 -13.03 0.49 2.22
N ARG A 95 -14.20 0.39 2.88
CA ARG A 95 -15.21 -0.64 2.58
C ARG A 95 -15.72 -0.55 1.14
N ARG A 96 -15.96 0.67 0.65
CA ARG A 96 -16.41 0.88 -0.73
C ARG A 96 -15.33 0.47 -1.74
N SER A 97 -14.09 0.90 -1.52
CA SER A 97 -12.97 0.54 -2.38
C SER A 97 -12.71 -0.97 -2.39
N ARG A 98 -12.79 -1.62 -1.22
CA ARG A 98 -12.67 -3.07 -1.07
C ARG A 98 -13.70 -3.83 -1.90
N ALA A 99 -14.96 -3.41 -1.87
CA ALA A 99 -16.02 -4.06 -2.65
C ALA A 99 -15.68 -4.05 -4.15
N ILE A 100 -15.26 -2.90 -4.67
CA ILE A 100 -14.93 -2.75 -6.09
C ILE A 100 -13.66 -3.55 -6.45
N LEU A 101 -12.63 -3.51 -5.60
CA LEU A 101 -11.41 -4.29 -5.84
C LEU A 101 -11.66 -5.80 -5.81
N ARG A 102 -12.60 -6.28 -4.99
CA ARG A 102 -13.02 -7.70 -5.01
C ARG A 102 -13.76 -8.08 -6.27
N ASP A 103 -14.64 -7.22 -6.76
CA ASP A 103 -15.35 -7.46 -8.02
C ASP A 103 -14.34 -7.52 -9.20
N LEU A 104 -13.33 -6.65 -9.18
CA LEU A 104 -12.23 -6.65 -10.16
C LEU A 104 -11.35 -7.90 -10.05
N ASP A 105 -10.96 -8.30 -8.84
CA ASP A 105 -10.18 -9.51 -8.59
C ASP A 105 -10.91 -10.78 -9.05
N ALA A 106 -12.22 -10.85 -8.78
CA ALA A 106 -13.08 -11.93 -9.27
C ALA A 106 -13.20 -11.92 -10.81
N ALA A 107 -13.32 -10.74 -11.43
CA ALA A 107 -13.37 -10.61 -12.89
C ALA A 107 -12.05 -11.00 -13.57
N LEU A 108 -10.91 -10.73 -12.94
CA LEU A 108 -9.59 -11.16 -13.41
C LEU A 108 -9.44 -12.69 -13.27
N SER A 109 -9.74 -13.23 -12.09
CA SER A 109 -9.64 -14.67 -11.79
C SER A 109 -10.62 -15.52 -12.59
N GLY A 110 -11.81 -14.99 -12.90
CA GLY A 110 -12.83 -15.68 -13.69
C GLY A 110 -12.52 -15.75 -15.19
N ARG A 111 -11.72 -14.80 -15.73
CA ARG A 111 -11.31 -14.82 -17.15
C ARG A 111 -10.31 -15.94 -17.45
N ASP A 112 -9.49 -16.34 -16.49
CA ASP A 112 -8.60 -17.49 -16.64
C ASP A 112 -9.38 -18.82 -16.76
N LEU A 113 -10.57 -18.91 -16.16
CA LEU A 113 -11.43 -20.10 -16.25
C LEU A 113 -12.22 -20.17 -17.57
N ASP A 114 -12.63 -19.02 -18.12
CA ASP A 114 -13.36 -18.95 -19.40
C ASP A 114 -12.43 -19.23 -20.60
N ALA A 115 -11.19 -18.73 -20.55
CA ALA A 115 -10.16 -19.00 -21.57
C ALA A 115 -9.71 -20.47 -21.60
N ALA A 116 -9.74 -21.16 -20.46
CA ALA A 116 -9.41 -22.60 -20.38
C ALA A 116 -10.53 -23.51 -20.92
N SER A 117 -11.77 -23.02 -21.02
CA SER A 117 -12.92 -23.83 -21.49
C SER A 117 -13.14 -23.79 -23.00
N ALA A 118 -12.45 -22.91 -23.75
CA ALA A 118 -12.61 -22.76 -25.19
C ALA A 118 -11.63 -23.62 -26.05
N GLY A 119 -10.85 -24.50 -25.43
CA GLY A 119 -9.73 -25.20 -26.09
C GLY A 119 -9.93 -26.67 -26.46
N HIS A 120 -11.15 -27.25 -26.40
CA HIS A 120 -11.31 -28.70 -26.58
C HIS A 120 -12.51 -29.15 -27.42
N ASP A 121 -12.87 -28.44 -28.50
CA ASP A 121 -13.78 -28.98 -29.52
C ASP A 121 -13.30 -28.59 -30.92
N SER A 122 -12.17 -29.18 -31.34
CA SER A 122 -11.87 -29.34 -32.78
C SER A 122 -12.10 -30.80 -33.16
N GLU A 123 -13.40 -31.07 -33.29
CA GLU A 123 -14.04 -31.99 -34.22
C GLU A 123 -13.14 -32.40 -35.41
N GLY A 124 -12.76 -33.67 -35.43
CA GLY A 124 -12.13 -34.34 -36.57
C GLY A 124 -12.88 -35.64 -36.89
N ALA A 125 -14.20 -35.52 -37.08
CA ALA A 125 -15.05 -36.62 -37.54
C ALA A 125 -14.67 -37.01 -38.97
N VAL A 126 -13.70 -37.91 -39.13
CA VAL A 126 -13.49 -38.63 -40.40
C VAL A 126 -14.56 -39.70 -40.54
N ILE A 127 -15.62 -39.30 -41.25
CA ILE A 127 -16.76 -40.10 -41.64
C ILE A 127 -16.27 -41.34 -42.41
N GLY A 128 -16.43 -42.51 -41.80
CA GLY A 128 -16.40 -43.77 -42.53
C GLY A 128 -17.55 -43.81 -43.52
N THR A 129 -17.24 -43.93 -44.81
CA THR A 129 -18.21 -44.37 -45.81
C THR A 129 -17.76 -45.71 -46.38
N ALA A 130 -18.58 -46.71 -46.07
CA ALA A 130 -18.43 -48.08 -46.48
C ALA A 130 -18.81 -48.29 -47.96
N LYS A 131 -17.91 -48.95 -48.68
CA LYS A 131 -18.15 -50.12 -49.55
C LYS A 131 -19.52 -50.23 -50.27
N ARG A 132 -19.50 -50.12 -51.60
CA ARG A 132 -20.05 -51.13 -52.53
C ARG A 132 -19.40 -51.01 -53.90
#